data_AF-A0AAE1T5A7-F1
#
_entry.id   AF-A0AAE1T5A7-F1
#
_cell.length_a   1.000
_cell.length_b   1.000
_cell.length_c   1.000
_cell.angle_alpha   90.00
_cell.angle_beta   90.00
_cell.angle_gamma   90.00
#
_symmetry.space_group_name_H-M   'P 1'
#
loop_
_entity.id
_entity.type
_entity.pdbx_description
1 polymer ?
#
loop_
_entity_poly.entity_id
_entity_poly.type
_entity_poly.pdbx_seq_one_letter_code
_entity_poly.pdbx_strand_id
1 'polypeptide(L)'
;MMMMRLCAVCLLASVALNIFLVRNVYVGDEWKKQKLSSDWAQEAAAEAEAVALISCSEHGRAYLDGVVVDGKPVCECNTCYRGHDCSLLNPDCAANADGGDPLFLEPFWMQNPTGSAVLISGWHRMSYAFPDSSFVSQELENHIRRVHSIAKNAITEGKYIVFGTGSTQLLSAAVFALSMNLSSPAKIVAQAPYYPTYRAQTDFFQTAWFGFQGDASVLKNTSGDGAELIEFVTSPNNPDAQLRNGVLQGAHVKAIYDHAYYWPHYTAIPAPADEDLMIFTISKLTGHAGSRFG
;
A
#
# COMPACT_ATOMS: atom_id res chain seq x y z
N MET A 1 70.79 -16.19 23.10
CA MET A 1 70.15 -14.85 23.09
C MET A 1 69.60 -14.43 21.72
N MET A 2 70.26 -14.77 20.60
CA MET A 2 69.81 -14.41 19.24
C MET A 2 68.55 -15.16 18.77
N MET A 3 68.46 -16.47 19.04
CA MET A 3 67.31 -17.29 18.63
C MET A 3 65.99 -16.87 19.30
N MET A 4 66.06 -16.49 20.57
CA MET A 4 64.90 -16.00 21.34
C MET A 4 64.37 -14.65 20.80
N ARG A 5 65.27 -13.79 20.30
CA ARG A 5 64.90 -12.53 19.64
C ARG A 5 64.25 -12.78 18.28
N LEU A 6 64.72 -13.77 17.52
CA LEU A 6 64.12 -14.15 16.24
C LEU A 6 62.69 -14.68 16.42
N CYS A 7 62.49 -15.57 17.40
CA CYS A 7 61.16 -16.10 17.71
C CYS A 7 60.19 -14.99 18.16
N ALA A 8 60.66 -14.02 18.95
CA ALA A 8 59.85 -12.87 19.36
C ALA A 8 59.44 -11.99 18.16
N VAL A 9 60.34 -11.76 17.21
CA VAL A 9 60.05 -10.99 15.98
C VAL A 9 59.04 -11.73 15.10
N CYS A 10 59.19 -13.04 14.92
CA CYS A 10 58.24 -13.85 14.15
C CYS A 10 56.85 -13.87 14.80
N LEU A 11 56.78 -13.93 16.13
CA LEU A 11 55.51 -13.93 16.85
C LEU A 11 54.80 -12.57 16.72
N LEU A 12 55.54 -11.47 16.85
CA LEU A 12 55.01 -10.12 16.64
C LEU A 12 54.53 -9.90 15.21
N ALA A 13 55.29 -10.37 14.21
CA ALA A 13 54.90 -10.29 12.81
C ALA A 13 53.64 -11.11 12.52
N SER A 14 53.52 -12.31 13.11
CA SER A 14 52.35 -13.17 12.98
C SER A 14 51.11 -12.54 13.62
N VAL A 15 51.24 -11.95 14.82
CA VAL A 15 50.15 -11.25 15.50
C VAL A 15 49.73 -10.01 14.69
N ALA A 16 50.67 -9.22 14.19
CA ALA A 16 50.37 -8.05 13.35
C ALA A 16 49.66 -8.44 12.05
N LEU A 17 50.11 -9.51 11.38
CA LEU A 17 49.49 -10.01 10.16
C LEU A 17 48.07 -10.54 10.43
N ASN A 18 47.87 -11.28 11.52
CA ASN A 18 46.54 -11.77 11.88
C ASN A 18 45.59 -10.63 12.25
N ILE A 19 46.05 -9.59 12.96
CA ILE A 19 45.24 -8.39 13.24
C ILE A 19 44.88 -7.66 11.94
N PHE A 20 45.83 -7.52 11.01
CA PHE A 20 45.59 -6.90 9.70
C PHE A 20 44.57 -7.70 8.87
N LEU A 21 44.71 -9.02 8.83
CA LEU A 21 43.79 -9.91 8.12
C LEU A 21 42.40 -9.92 8.76
N VAL A 22 42.29 -10.00 10.09
CA VAL A 22 40.99 -9.92 10.78
C VAL A 22 40.32 -8.56 10.55
N ARG A 23 41.09 -7.46 10.57
CA ARG A 23 40.55 -6.12 10.26
C ARG A 23 40.08 -6.00 8.81
N ASN A 24 40.80 -6.57 7.84
CA ASN A 24 40.43 -6.43 6.42
C ASN A 24 39.41 -7.47 5.95
N VAL A 25 39.35 -8.64 6.57
CA VAL A 25 38.44 -9.74 6.17
C VAL A 25 37.16 -9.74 7.02
N TYR A 26 37.24 -9.53 8.34
CA TYR A 26 36.06 -9.59 9.23
C TYR A 26 35.47 -8.21 9.57
N VAL A 27 36.26 -7.14 9.53
CA VAL A 27 35.77 -5.74 9.68
C VAL A 27 35.65 -5.05 8.30
N GLY A 28 36.01 -5.76 7.22
CA GLY A 28 35.87 -5.31 5.83
C GLY A 28 34.55 -5.72 5.17
N ASP A 29 33.73 -6.54 5.83
CA ASP A 29 32.41 -6.97 5.36
C ASP A 29 31.25 -6.08 5.83
N GLU A 30 31.56 -5.03 6.60
CA GLU A 30 30.73 -3.85 6.54
C GLU A 30 30.98 -3.22 5.17
N TRP A 31 29.98 -3.34 4.31
CA TRP A 31 29.35 -2.28 3.54
C TRP A 31 29.34 -0.93 4.28
N LYS A 32 30.51 -0.46 4.71
CA LYS A 32 30.81 0.90 5.03
C LYS A 32 30.51 1.62 3.76
N LYS A 33 29.30 2.20 3.75
CA LYS A 33 29.18 3.64 3.60
C LYS A 33 30.21 4.09 2.58
N GLN A 34 29.99 3.71 1.31
CA GLN A 34 30.26 4.65 0.26
C GLN A 34 29.56 5.91 0.76
N LYS A 35 30.36 6.80 1.34
CA LYS A 35 29.96 8.12 1.74
C LYS A 35 29.31 8.63 0.46
N LEU A 36 27.98 8.67 0.43
CA LEU A 36 27.20 9.11 -0.72
C LEU A 36 27.55 10.59 -0.88
N SER A 37 28.63 10.84 -1.60
CA SER A 37 29.07 12.16 -2.02
C SER A 37 28.74 12.32 -3.49
N SER A 38 27.55 11.88 -3.91
CA SER A 38 27.06 12.33 -5.19
C SER A 38 26.37 13.66 -4.93
N ASP A 39 27.07 14.76 -5.23
CA ASP A 39 26.61 16.14 -5.03
C ASP A 39 25.18 16.36 -5.56
N TRP A 40 24.77 15.62 -6.60
CA TRP A 40 23.45 15.74 -7.23
C TRP A 40 22.26 15.38 -6.32
N ALA A 41 22.44 14.50 -5.33
CA ALA A 41 21.35 14.02 -4.47
C ALA A 41 21.16 14.88 -3.21
N GLN A 42 22.20 15.64 -2.84
CA GLN A 42 22.22 16.39 -1.59
C GLN A 42 21.20 17.53 -1.59
N GLU A 43 21.03 18.20 -2.73
CA GLU A 43 20.07 19.29 -2.88
C GLU A 43 18.63 18.80 -2.70
N ALA A 44 18.24 17.73 -3.39
CA ALA A 44 16.91 17.15 -3.27
C ALA A 44 16.62 16.64 -1.85
N ALA A 45 17.60 16.02 -1.19
CA ALA A 45 17.46 15.58 0.20
C ALA A 45 17.32 16.77 1.16
N ALA A 46 18.15 17.81 1.00
CA ALA A 46 18.10 19.01 1.83
C ALA A 46 16.78 19.79 1.65
N GLU A 47 16.24 19.83 0.44
CA GLU A 47 14.95 20.46 0.16
C GLU A 47 13.81 19.69 0.86
N ALA A 48 13.80 18.36 0.76
CA ALA A 48 12.82 17.52 1.45
C ALA A 48 12.87 17.68 2.97
N GLU A 49 14.08 17.71 3.56
CA GLU A 49 14.26 17.98 4.98
C GLU A 49 13.80 19.39 5.37
N ALA A 50 14.13 20.41 4.57
CA ALA A 50 13.74 21.79 4.83
C ALA A 50 12.22 21.98 4.85
N VAL A 51 11.50 21.35 3.92
CA VAL A 51 10.03 21.39 3.88
C VAL A 51 9.42 20.63 5.06
N ALA A 52 9.95 19.46 5.40
CA ALA A 52 9.48 18.68 6.55
C ALA A 52 9.69 19.42 7.90
N LEU A 53 10.64 20.35 7.97
CA LEU A 53 10.92 21.19 9.15
C LEU A 53 10.06 22.46 9.23
N ILE A 54 9.20 22.73 8.25
CA ILE A 54 8.26 23.86 8.31
C ILE A 54 7.27 23.63 9.47
N SER A 55 7.27 24.54 10.43
CA SER A 55 6.39 24.46 11.59
C SER A 55 4.94 24.78 11.21
N CYS A 56 4.09 23.76 11.25
CA CYS A 56 2.64 23.86 11.01
C CYS A 56 1.81 23.54 12.26
N SER A 57 2.35 23.88 13.44
CA SER A 57 1.66 23.85 14.75
C SER A 57 0.97 22.52 15.11
N GLU A 58 1.48 21.37 14.64
CA GLU A 58 0.85 20.05 14.81
C GLU A 58 -0.58 19.94 14.21
N HIS A 59 -0.99 20.94 13.44
CA HIS A 59 -2.32 21.09 12.86
C HIS A 59 -2.27 21.21 11.34
N GLY A 60 -1.13 20.87 10.75
CA GLY A 60 -0.89 20.82 9.33
C GLY A 60 0.50 20.29 9.02
N ARG A 61 0.85 20.33 7.74
CA ARG A 61 2.16 19.95 7.22
C ARG A 61 2.42 20.71 5.91
N ALA A 62 3.65 20.72 5.43
CA ALA A 62 4.01 21.26 4.12
C ALA A 62 4.56 20.16 3.23
N TYR A 63 4.40 20.30 1.92
CA TYR A 63 4.89 19.37 0.91
C TYR A 63 5.76 20.08 -0.13
N LEU A 64 6.65 19.34 -0.78
CA LEU A 64 7.57 19.86 -1.79
C LEU A 64 6.83 20.54 -2.95
N ASP A 65 5.69 19.98 -3.34
CA ASP A 65 4.81 20.47 -4.39
C ASP A 65 3.65 21.34 -3.87
N GLY A 66 3.70 21.74 -2.58
CA GLY A 66 2.73 22.63 -1.97
C GLY A 66 2.74 24.03 -2.61
N VAL A 67 1.64 24.77 -2.45
CA VAL A 67 1.52 26.14 -2.95
C VAL A 67 2.63 27.02 -2.36
N VAL A 68 3.37 27.72 -3.23
CA VAL A 68 4.53 28.54 -2.83
C VAL A 68 4.13 29.99 -2.63
N VAL A 69 4.47 30.55 -1.46
CA VAL A 69 4.34 31.98 -1.13
C VAL A 69 5.69 32.45 -0.58
N ASP A 70 6.19 33.58 -1.08
CA ASP A 70 7.50 34.14 -0.71
C ASP A 70 8.66 33.14 -0.81
N GLY A 71 8.60 32.26 -1.82
CA GLY A 71 9.62 31.26 -2.10
C GLY A 71 9.62 30.04 -1.18
N LYS A 72 8.58 29.83 -0.37
CA LYS A 72 8.42 28.62 0.47
C LYS A 72 7.04 27.98 0.31
N PRO A 73 6.92 26.65 0.37
CA PRO A 73 5.62 25.98 0.46
C PRO A 73 4.89 26.42 1.74
N VAL A 74 3.58 26.67 1.62
CA VAL A 74 2.72 27.02 2.76
C VAL A 74 2.21 25.76 3.46
N CYS A 75 1.84 25.89 4.73
CA CYS A 75 1.20 24.81 5.47
C CYS A 75 -0.18 24.45 4.89
N GLU A 76 -0.41 23.16 4.70
CA GLU A 76 -1.72 22.56 4.45
C GLU A 76 -2.34 22.13 5.77
N CYS A 77 -3.38 22.85 6.19
CA CYS A 77 -3.99 22.69 7.50
C CYS A 77 -5.00 21.54 7.55
N ASN A 78 -5.04 20.88 8.71
CA ASN A 78 -6.12 19.97 9.08
C ASN A 78 -7.46 20.70 9.11
N THR A 79 -8.55 19.93 9.01
CA THR A 79 -9.91 20.48 9.05
C THR A 79 -10.10 21.41 10.25
N CYS A 80 -10.70 22.58 9.99
CA CYS A 80 -10.96 23.65 10.96
C CYS A 80 -9.76 24.45 11.46
N TYR A 81 -8.53 24.16 11.03
CA TYR A 81 -7.36 24.99 11.30
C TYR A 81 -7.02 25.90 10.12
N ARG A 82 -6.47 27.08 10.43
CA ARG A 82 -6.07 28.09 9.44
C ARG A 82 -4.89 28.93 9.96
N GLY A 83 -4.50 29.92 9.16
CA GLY A 83 -3.31 30.73 9.41
C GLY A 83 -2.11 30.15 8.68
N HIS A 84 -1.03 30.94 8.58
CA HIS A 84 0.18 30.56 7.85
C HIS A 84 0.86 29.28 8.40
N ASP A 85 0.66 28.99 9.68
CA ASP A 85 1.24 27.89 10.45
C ASP A 85 0.19 26.93 11.02
N CYS A 86 -1.07 27.05 10.56
CA CYS A 86 -2.21 26.25 11.04
C CYS A 86 -2.52 26.37 12.55
N SER A 87 -2.05 27.39 13.25
CA SER A 87 -2.28 27.56 14.69
C SER A 87 -3.69 28.05 15.06
N LEU A 88 -4.45 28.58 14.10
CA LEU A 88 -5.72 29.25 14.38
C LEU A 88 -6.90 28.29 14.19
N LEU A 89 -7.50 27.85 15.29
CA LEU A 89 -8.75 27.08 15.26
C LEU A 89 -9.93 27.97 14.85
N ASN A 90 -10.77 27.49 13.96
CA ASN A 90 -12.09 28.06 13.69
C ASN A 90 -13.15 27.35 14.56
N PRO A 91 -13.67 27.98 15.63
CA PRO A 91 -14.57 27.31 16.57
C PRO A 91 -15.95 27.01 15.97
N ASP A 92 -16.36 27.75 14.92
CA ASP A 92 -17.65 27.58 14.26
C ASP A 92 -17.59 26.60 13.07
N CYS A 93 -16.44 25.92 12.89
CA CYS A 93 -16.25 24.95 11.83
C CYS A 93 -16.80 23.57 12.23
N ALA A 94 -17.64 23.00 11.37
CA ALA A 94 -18.17 21.65 11.56
C ALA A 94 -17.07 20.60 11.35
N ALA A 95 -17.02 19.61 12.25
CA ALA A 95 -16.16 18.45 12.08
C ALA A 95 -16.54 17.68 10.80
N ASN A 96 -15.53 17.25 10.04
CA ASN A 96 -15.71 16.39 8.87
C ASN A 96 -15.16 15.00 9.16
N ALA A 97 -16.05 14.02 9.27
CA ALA A 97 -15.72 12.60 9.41
C ALA A 97 -16.42 11.74 8.33
N ASP A 98 -16.80 12.36 7.21
CA ASP A 98 -17.49 11.69 6.10
C ASP A 98 -16.53 10.80 5.29
N GLY A 99 -15.30 11.27 5.09
CA GLY A 99 -14.28 10.58 4.33
C GLY A 99 -13.60 9.47 5.11
N GLY A 100 -13.43 8.29 4.49
CA GLY A 100 -12.57 7.23 5.01
C GLY A 100 -11.08 7.50 4.83
N ASP A 101 -10.62 8.74 4.92
CA ASP A 101 -9.23 9.14 4.67
C ASP A 101 -8.31 8.68 5.82
N PRO A 102 -7.31 7.81 5.57
CA PRO A 102 -6.55 7.12 6.61
C PRO A 102 -5.40 7.96 7.22
N LEU A 103 -5.61 9.27 7.41
CA LEU A 103 -4.59 10.19 7.94
C LEU A 103 -4.13 9.84 9.37
N PHE A 104 -4.87 9.01 10.10
CA PHE A 104 -4.45 8.50 11.41
C PHE A 104 -3.13 7.71 11.39
N LEU A 105 -2.68 7.25 10.21
CA LEU A 105 -1.40 6.54 10.03
C LEU A 105 -0.22 7.48 9.74
N GLU A 106 -0.45 8.76 9.46
CA GLU A 106 0.62 9.73 9.19
C GLU A 106 1.65 9.83 10.33
N PRO A 107 1.27 9.90 11.62
CA PRO A 107 2.25 9.98 12.70
C PRO A 107 3.23 8.81 12.74
N PHE A 108 2.81 7.62 12.31
CA PHE A 108 3.70 6.46 12.22
C PHE A 108 4.82 6.70 11.21
N TRP A 109 4.50 7.23 10.02
CA TRP A 109 5.51 7.49 8.98
C TRP A 109 6.43 8.65 9.34
N MET A 110 5.91 9.70 10.00
CA MET A 110 6.72 10.81 10.51
C MET A 110 7.72 10.35 11.59
N GLN A 111 7.41 9.29 12.33
CA GLN A 111 8.32 8.70 13.31
C GLN A 111 9.33 7.71 12.69
N ASN A 112 9.14 7.31 11.44
CA ASN A 112 9.99 6.34 10.74
C ASN A 112 10.61 6.87 9.42
N PRO A 113 11.06 8.14 9.33
CA PRO A 113 11.41 8.76 8.05
C PRO A 113 12.59 8.07 7.37
N THR A 114 13.64 7.71 8.13
CA THR A 114 14.83 7.02 7.59
C THR A 114 14.51 5.61 7.08
N GLY A 115 13.46 4.98 7.60
CA GLY A 115 13.07 3.62 7.22
C GLY A 115 12.28 3.54 5.91
N SER A 116 11.70 4.66 5.45
CA SER A 116 10.77 4.68 4.31
C SER A 116 11.00 5.79 3.29
N ALA A 117 11.88 6.75 3.55
CA ALA A 117 12.24 7.77 2.56
C ALA A 117 12.89 7.13 1.34
N VAL A 118 12.54 7.64 0.15
CA VAL A 118 13.07 7.17 -1.12
C VAL A 118 13.54 8.35 -1.97
N LEU A 119 14.75 8.23 -2.54
CA LEU A 119 15.25 9.13 -3.55
C LEU A 119 15.03 8.51 -4.93
N ILE A 120 14.31 9.22 -5.79
CA ILE A 120 14.01 8.76 -7.15
C ILE A 120 14.87 9.56 -8.13
N SER A 121 15.83 8.91 -8.79
CA SER A 121 16.65 9.55 -9.83
C SER A 121 15.79 9.95 -11.03
N GLY A 122 16.14 11.03 -11.73
CA GLY A 122 15.40 11.52 -12.90
C GLY A 122 15.29 10.54 -14.08
N TRP A 123 16.09 9.48 -14.11
CA TRP A 123 16.04 8.41 -15.12
C TRP A 123 15.45 7.09 -14.58
N HIS A 124 14.87 7.10 -13.38
CA HIS A 124 14.31 5.89 -12.79
C HIS A 124 13.13 5.38 -13.63
N ARG A 125 13.26 4.17 -14.19
CA ARG A 125 12.17 3.44 -14.88
C ARG A 125 11.43 4.24 -15.96
N MET A 126 12.16 4.96 -16.82
CA MET A 126 11.56 5.68 -17.97
C MET A 126 10.94 4.77 -19.04
N SER A 127 11.28 3.47 -19.06
CA SER A 127 10.72 2.48 -19.97
C SER A 127 9.28 2.13 -19.63
N TYR A 128 8.46 1.79 -20.63
CA TYR A 128 7.10 1.26 -20.42
C TYR A 128 7.07 -0.09 -19.68
N ALA A 129 8.13 -0.89 -19.80
CA ALA A 129 8.18 -2.24 -19.26
C ALA A 129 9.50 -2.50 -18.52
N PHE A 130 9.46 -3.49 -17.63
CA PHE A 130 10.63 -4.09 -17.01
C PHE A 130 11.44 -4.90 -18.05
N PRO A 131 12.72 -5.24 -17.77
CA PRO A 131 13.56 -5.97 -18.72
C PRO A 131 13.00 -7.32 -19.20
N ASP A 132 12.10 -7.93 -18.42
CA ASP A 132 11.38 -9.17 -18.74
C ASP A 132 10.07 -8.94 -19.51
N SER A 133 9.84 -7.72 -20.00
CA SER A 133 8.59 -7.27 -20.65
C SER A 133 7.35 -7.24 -19.72
N SER A 134 7.52 -7.44 -18.41
CA SER A 134 6.43 -7.30 -17.46
C SER A 134 6.11 -5.82 -17.18
N PHE A 135 4.94 -5.59 -16.59
CA PHE A 135 4.51 -4.27 -16.08
C PHE A 135 4.45 -4.24 -14.55
N VAL A 136 4.95 -5.29 -13.90
CA VAL A 136 4.83 -5.54 -12.47
C VAL A 136 6.23 -5.66 -11.88
N SER A 137 6.49 -4.94 -10.80
CA SER A 137 7.77 -5.06 -10.10
C SER A 137 7.82 -6.37 -9.32
N GLN A 138 8.70 -7.29 -9.72
CA GLN A 138 8.93 -8.56 -9.01
C GLN A 138 9.31 -8.35 -7.54
N GLU A 139 10.14 -7.34 -7.24
CA GLU A 139 10.50 -7.03 -5.86
C GLU A 139 9.31 -6.55 -5.04
N LEU A 140 8.42 -5.75 -5.64
CA LEU A 140 7.21 -5.32 -4.97
C LEU A 140 6.26 -6.50 -4.73
N GLU A 141 6.12 -7.41 -5.70
CA GLU A 141 5.36 -8.65 -5.53
C GLU A 141 5.91 -9.47 -4.36
N ASN A 142 7.24 -9.65 -4.28
CA ASN A 142 7.89 -10.35 -3.16
C ASN A 142 7.56 -9.70 -1.81
N HIS A 143 7.57 -8.36 -1.74
CA HIS A 143 7.19 -7.63 -0.53
C HIS A 143 5.70 -7.77 -0.20
N ILE A 144 4.81 -7.79 -1.19
CA ILE A 144 3.37 -8.01 -0.99
C ILE A 144 3.13 -9.41 -0.42
N ARG A 145 3.74 -10.44 -1.00
CA ARG A 145 3.65 -11.82 -0.49
C ARG A 145 4.17 -11.91 0.94
N ARG A 146 5.30 -11.25 1.23
CA ARG A 146 5.89 -11.21 2.56
C ARG A 146 5.00 -10.50 3.59
N VAL A 147 4.39 -9.36 3.26
CA VAL A 147 3.53 -8.64 4.21
C VAL A 147 2.28 -9.45 4.54
N HIS A 148 1.68 -10.15 3.56
CA HIS A 148 0.57 -11.07 3.82
C HIS A 148 0.97 -12.26 4.70
N SER A 149 2.16 -12.83 4.47
CA SER A 149 2.70 -13.89 5.32
C SER A 149 2.92 -13.44 6.77
N ILE A 150 3.45 -12.22 6.98
CA ILE A 150 3.68 -11.65 8.32
C ILE A 150 2.35 -11.33 9.02
N ALA A 151 1.42 -10.69 8.31
CA ALA A 151 0.10 -10.36 8.82
C ALA A 151 -0.80 -11.59 9.03
N LYS A 152 -0.46 -12.72 8.38
CA LYS A 152 -1.22 -13.97 8.35
C LYS A 152 -2.67 -13.78 7.88
N ASN A 153 -2.90 -12.79 7.02
CA ASN A 153 -4.22 -12.39 6.58
C ASN A 153 -4.60 -12.94 5.20
N ALA A 154 -3.67 -13.46 4.40
CA ALA A 154 -3.98 -14.05 3.09
C ALA A 154 -2.99 -15.15 2.68
N ILE A 155 -3.49 -16.18 1.99
CA ILE A 155 -2.70 -17.18 1.27
C ILE A 155 -2.42 -16.63 -0.13
N THR A 156 -1.14 -16.39 -0.43
CA THR A 156 -0.73 -15.87 -1.75
C THR A 156 -0.07 -16.94 -2.62
N GLU A 157 0.33 -18.09 -2.04
CA GLU A 157 0.98 -19.18 -2.77
C GLU A 157 0.07 -19.71 -3.89
N GLY A 158 0.62 -19.89 -5.10
CA GLY A 158 -0.15 -20.30 -6.27
C GLY A 158 -1.12 -19.26 -6.85
N LYS A 159 -1.22 -18.06 -6.27
CA LYS A 159 -2.05 -16.96 -6.80
C LYS A 159 -1.22 -16.03 -7.70
N TYR A 160 -1.86 -15.53 -8.77
CA TYR A 160 -1.33 -14.42 -9.56
C TYR A 160 -1.54 -13.09 -8.84
N ILE A 161 -0.60 -12.15 -9.01
CA ILE A 161 -0.69 -10.80 -8.44
C ILE A 161 -0.80 -9.80 -9.59
N VAL A 162 -1.80 -8.91 -9.50
CA VAL A 162 -2.05 -7.84 -10.47
C VAL A 162 -2.12 -6.53 -9.71
N PHE A 163 -1.40 -5.51 -10.19
CA PHE A 163 -1.43 -4.18 -9.60
C PHE A 163 -2.50 -3.32 -10.28
N GLY A 164 -3.11 -2.45 -9.50
CA GLY A 164 -4.02 -1.44 -10.02
C GLY A 164 -3.78 -0.06 -9.42
N THR A 165 -4.32 0.95 -10.10
CA THR A 165 -4.39 2.33 -9.62
C THR A 165 -5.44 2.46 -8.51
N GLY A 166 -5.15 1.82 -7.38
CA GLY A 166 -6.03 1.59 -6.25
C GLY A 166 -6.98 0.41 -6.47
N SER A 167 -7.55 -0.11 -5.38
CA SER A 167 -8.56 -1.17 -5.44
C SER A 167 -9.76 -0.78 -6.31
N THR A 168 -10.08 0.51 -6.41
CA THR A 168 -11.13 1.04 -7.29
C THR A 168 -10.96 0.57 -8.74
N GLN A 169 -9.75 0.55 -9.29
CA GLN A 169 -9.53 0.04 -10.65
C GLN A 169 -9.71 -1.48 -10.71
N LEU A 170 -9.16 -2.20 -9.73
CA LEU A 170 -9.20 -3.66 -9.66
C LEU A 170 -10.63 -4.19 -9.52
N LEU A 171 -11.49 -3.52 -8.75
CA LEU A 171 -12.92 -3.87 -8.60
C LEU A 171 -13.65 -3.85 -9.95
N SER A 172 -13.47 -2.79 -10.73
CA SER A 172 -14.05 -2.67 -12.07
C SER A 172 -13.46 -3.70 -13.04
N ALA A 173 -12.12 -3.88 -13.00
CA ALA A 173 -11.43 -4.85 -13.84
C ALA A 173 -11.89 -6.28 -13.55
N ALA A 174 -12.13 -6.63 -12.28
CA ALA A 174 -12.64 -7.92 -11.87
C ALA A 174 -14.07 -8.17 -12.37
N VAL A 175 -14.97 -7.18 -12.25
CA VAL A 175 -16.32 -7.26 -12.82
C VAL A 175 -16.25 -7.52 -14.33
N PHE A 176 -15.42 -6.76 -15.04
CA PHE A 176 -15.26 -6.92 -16.48
C PHE A 176 -14.73 -8.31 -16.85
N ALA A 177 -13.62 -8.73 -16.23
CA ALA A 177 -12.98 -10.02 -16.51
C ALA A 177 -13.92 -11.21 -16.22
N LEU A 178 -14.71 -11.15 -15.14
CA LEU A 178 -15.68 -12.20 -14.79
C LEU A 178 -16.94 -12.17 -15.67
N SER A 179 -17.23 -11.04 -16.32
CA SER A 179 -18.39 -10.90 -17.21
C SER A 179 -18.07 -11.19 -18.68
N MET A 180 -16.79 -11.23 -19.04
CA MET A 180 -16.35 -11.50 -20.40
C MET A 180 -16.77 -12.92 -20.84
N ASN A 181 -17.24 -13.03 -22.09
CA ASN A 181 -17.61 -14.30 -22.74
C ASN A 181 -18.77 -15.07 -22.07
N LEU A 182 -19.56 -14.44 -21.21
CA LEU A 182 -20.80 -15.03 -20.71
C LEU A 182 -21.88 -15.02 -21.79
N SER A 183 -22.77 -16.03 -21.78
CA SER A 183 -23.89 -16.11 -22.73
C SER A 183 -25.04 -15.15 -22.40
N SER A 184 -25.06 -14.60 -21.18
CA SER A 184 -26.01 -13.61 -20.72
C SER A 184 -25.31 -12.58 -19.84
N PRO A 185 -25.88 -11.36 -19.69
CA PRO A 185 -25.26 -10.33 -18.86
C PRO A 185 -25.17 -10.75 -17.40
N ALA A 186 -24.00 -10.57 -16.79
CA ALA A 186 -23.80 -10.85 -15.37
C ALA A 186 -24.60 -9.89 -14.48
N LYS A 187 -25.14 -10.44 -13.40
CA LYS A 187 -25.86 -9.70 -12.36
C LYS A 187 -24.90 -9.40 -11.22
N ILE A 188 -24.51 -8.13 -11.09
CA ILE A 188 -23.58 -7.69 -10.06
C ILE A 188 -24.35 -7.34 -8.80
N VAL A 189 -23.93 -7.87 -7.65
CA VAL A 189 -24.64 -7.70 -6.37
C VAL A 189 -23.69 -7.52 -5.20
N ALA A 190 -24.20 -7.00 -4.09
CA ALA A 190 -23.50 -6.91 -2.82
C ALA A 190 -24.50 -7.04 -1.67
N GLN A 191 -24.12 -7.65 -0.56
CA GLN A 191 -25.00 -7.76 0.60
C GLN A 191 -25.15 -6.41 1.31
N ALA A 192 -26.38 -5.90 1.48
CA ALA A 192 -26.60 -4.64 2.18
C ALA A 192 -26.38 -4.77 3.71
N PRO A 193 -25.88 -3.72 4.41
CA PRO A 193 -25.24 -2.54 3.83
C PRO A 193 -23.88 -2.87 3.21
N TYR A 194 -23.52 -2.17 2.13
CA TYR A 194 -22.28 -2.35 1.37
C TYR A 194 -21.66 -1.01 0.97
N TYR A 195 -20.41 -1.04 0.51
CA TYR A 195 -19.69 0.14 0.01
C TYR A 195 -20.40 0.74 -1.23
N PRO A 196 -20.93 1.98 -1.16
CA PRO A 196 -21.77 2.54 -2.22
C PRO A 196 -21.11 2.61 -3.60
N THR A 197 -19.77 2.68 -3.66
CA THR A 197 -19.02 2.76 -4.90
C THR A 197 -19.18 1.52 -5.76
N TYR A 198 -19.50 0.34 -5.22
CA TYR A 198 -19.79 -0.84 -6.06
C TYR A 198 -20.92 -0.57 -7.04
N ARG A 199 -22.02 0.01 -6.54
CA ARG A 199 -23.15 0.39 -7.39
C ARG A 199 -22.77 1.54 -8.31
N ALA A 200 -22.23 2.63 -7.76
CA ALA A 200 -21.92 3.82 -8.55
C ALA A 200 -20.97 3.52 -9.72
N GLN A 201 -19.94 2.69 -9.47
CA GLN A 201 -18.98 2.28 -10.49
C GLN A 201 -19.60 1.31 -11.51
N THR A 202 -20.36 0.32 -11.05
CA THR A 202 -21.00 -0.66 -11.95
C THR A 202 -22.03 0.00 -12.86
N ASP A 203 -22.83 0.92 -12.32
CA ASP A 203 -23.82 1.70 -13.08
C ASP A 203 -23.11 2.62 -14.09
N PHE A 204 -21.99 3.25 -13.71
CA PHE A 204 -21.22 4.11 -14.61
C PHE A 204 -20.58 3.36 -15.78
N PHE A 205 -20.01 2.18 -15.52
CA PHE A 205 -19.38 1.33 -16.53
C PHE A 205 -20.32 0.27 -17.12
N GLN A 206 -21.63 0.40 -16.91
CA GLN A 206 -22.59 -0.59 -17.35
C GLN A 206 -22.48 -0.84 -18.86
N THR A 207 -22.44 -2.11 -19.24
CA THR A 207 -22.38 -2.52 -20.64
C THR A 207 -23.46 -3.57 -20.93
N ALA A 208 -23.50 -4.09 -22.16
CA ALA A 208 -24.32 -5.26 -22.47
C ALA A 208 -23.86 -6.54 -21.71
N TRP A 209 -22.70 -6.52 -21.04
CA TRP A 209 -22.14 -7.71 -20.40
C TRP A 209 -22.47 -7.82 -18.91
N PHE A 210 -22.88 -6.73 -18.25
CA PHE A 210 -23.22 -6.76 -16.82
C PHE A 210 -24.06 -5.57 -16.39
N GLY A 211 -24.71 -5.70 -15.23
CA GLY A 211 -25.38 -4.58 -14.55
C GLY A 211 -25.63 -4.84 -13.07
N PHE A 212 -25.71 -3.79 -12.27
CA PHE A 212 -25.94 -3.89 -10.83
C PHE A 212 -27.41 -4.26 -10.53
N GLN A 213 -27.64 -5.28 -9.69
CA GLN A 213 -28.96 -5.84 -9.39
C GLN A 213 -29.37 -5.70 -7.91
N GLY A 214 -28.57 -5.01 -7.09
CA GLY A 214 -28.93 -4.70 -5.71
C GLY A 214 -28.43 -5.72 -4.70
N ASP A 215 -29.27 -6.00 -3.69
CA ASP A 215 -28.89 -6.76 -2.50
C ASP A 215 -28.78 -8.27 -2.78
N ALA A 216 -27.59 -8.82 -2.54
CA ALA A 216 -27.32 -10.25 -2.66
C ALA A 216 -28.23 -11.11 -1.76
N SER A 217 -28.66 -10.58 -0.61
CA SER A 217 -29.50 -11.32 0.35
C SER A 217 -30.88 -11.69 -0.24
N VAL A 218 -31.41 -10.85 -1.13
CA VAL A 218 -32.72 -11.05 -1.77
C VAL A 218 -32.64 -12.12 -2.86
N LEU A 219 -31.49 -12.25 -3.53
CA LEU A 219 -31.28 -13.20 -4.62
C LEU A 219 -30.84 -14.60 -4.15
N LYS A 220 -30.66 -14.80 -2.85
CA LYS A 220 -30.25 -16.09 -2.28
C LYS A 220 -31.17 -17.24 -2.71
N ASN A 221 -32.46 -16.96 -2.89
CA ASN A 221 -33.50 -17.94 -3.27
C ASN A 221 -33.76 -18.05 -4.78
N THR A 222 -33.17 -17.16 -5.60
CA THR A 222 -33.32 -17.16 -7.08
C THR A 222 -32.05 -17.59 -7.81
N SER A 223 -31.02 -17.99 -7.05
CA SER A 223 -29.74 -18.54 -7.52
C SER A 223 -29.88 -19.80 -8.42
N GLY A 224 -31.08 -20.36 -8.56
CA GLY A 224 -31.41 -21.49 -9.43
C GLY A 224 -31.77 -21.15 -10.88
N ASP A 225 -31.93 -19.87 -11.24
CA ASP A 225 -32.42 -19.46 -12.58
C ASP A 225 -31.35 -19.51 -13.69
N GLY A 226 -30.15 -20.02 -13.39
CA GLY A 226 -29.04 -20.12 -14.36
C GLY A 226 -28.42 -18.77 -14.75
N ALA A 227 -28.76 -17.69 -14.03
CA ALA A 227 -28.16 -16.39 -14.24
C ALA A 227 -26.76 -16.30 -13.60
N GLU A 228 -25.80 -15.75 -14.34
CA GLU A 228 -24.45 -15.50 -13.87
C GLU A 228 -24.46 -14.36 -12.84
N LEU A 229 -24.02 -14.65 -11.61
CA LEU A 229 -24.03 -13.75 -10.48
C LEU A 229 -22.59 -13.45 -10.05
N ILE A 230 -22.28 -12.17 -9.87
CA ILE A 230 -20.99 -11.74 -9.35
C ILE A 230 -21.25 -10.94 -8.06
N GLU A 231 -20.82 -11.50 -6.93
CA GLU A 231 -21.00 -10.92 -5.61
C GLU A 231 -19.74 -10.15 -5.18
N PHE A 232 -19.89 -8.86 -4.87
CA PHE A 232 -18.89 -8.16 -4.07
C PHE A 232 -19.06 -8.55 -2.60
N VAL A 233 -18.01 -9.10 -2.01
CA VAL A 233 -17.95 -9.47 -0.59
C VAL A 233 -16.89 -8.60 0.07
N THR A 234 -17.28 -7.75 1.02
CA THR A 234 -16.33 -6.91 1.75
C THR A 234 -16.14 -7.45 3.15
N SER A 235 -14.90 -7.75 3.54
CA SER A 235 -14.61 -8.37 4.84
C SER A 235 -13.27 -7.89 5.39
N PRO A 236 -13.23 -7.12 6.49
CA PRO A 236 -14.34 -6.47 7.20
C PRO A 236 -15.17 -5.56 6.30
N ASN A 237 -16.48 -5.56 6.51
CA ASN A 237 -17.41 -4.85 5.67
C ASN A 237 -17.38 -3.33 5.90
N ASN A 238 -17.69 -2.58 4.84
CA ASN A 238 -18.01 -1.16 4.91
C ASN A 238 -19.53 -0.99 4.80
N PRO A 239 -20.23 -0.41 5.80
CA PRO A 239 -19.68 0.41 6.90
C PRO A 239 -19.55 -0.28 8.27
N ASP A 240 -20.13 -1.47 8.46
CA ASP A 240 -20.38 -2.04 9.80
C ASP A 240 -19.20 -2.85 10.40
N ALA A 241 -18.07 -2.93 9.69
CA ALA A 241 -16.85 -3.64 10.08
C ALA A 241 -17.02 -5.15 10.36
N GLN A 242 -18.15 -5.75 9.97
CA GLN A 242 -18.37 -7.17 10.19
C GLN A 242 -17.52 -8.01 9.24
N LEU A 243 -16.93 -9.09 9.74
CA LEU A 243 -16.35 -10.11 8.89
C LEU A 243 -17.49 -10.81 8.13
N ARG A 244 -17.39 -10.86 6.81
CA ARG A 244 -18.41 -11.45 5.92
C ARG A 244 -17.80 -12.51 5.01
N ASN A 245 -18.66 -13.41 4.57
CA ASN A 245 -18.44 -14.38 3.51
C ASN A 245 -19.52 -14.18 2.44
N GLY A 246 -19.29 -14.68 1.23
CA GLY A 246 -20.33 -14.68 0.18
C GLY A 246 -21.62 -15.34 0.66
N VAL A 247 -22.76 -14.70 0.37
CA VAL A 247 -24.09 -15.23 0.76
C VAL A 247 -24.73 -16.06 -0.35
N LEU A 248 -24.21 -15.95 -1.58
CA LEU A 248 -24.63 -16.71 -2.74
C LEU A 248 -23.76 -17.96 -2.93
N GLN A 249 -24.37 -19.03 -3.44
CA GLN A 249 -23.70 -20.30 -3.71
C GLN A 249 -24.22 -20.87 -5.04
N GLY A 250 -23.36 -21.58 -5.77
CA GLY A 250 -23.73 -22.24 -7.01
C GLY A 250 -22.62 -22.17 -8.05
N ALA A 251 -22.74 -22.97 -9.12
CA ALA A 251 -21.74 -23.02 -10.19
C ALA A 251 -21.66 -21.71 -11.01
N HIS A 252 -22.76 -20.95 -11.06
CA HIS A 252 -22.89 -19.66 -11.76
C HIS A 252 -22.69 -18.45 -10.84
N VAL A 253 -22.10 -18.67 -9.66
CA VAL A 253 -21.78 -17.61 -8.70
C VAL A 253 -20.27 -17.42 -8.66
N LYS A 254 -19.83 -16.18 -8.86
CA LYS A 254 -18.46 -15.73 -8.64
C LYS A 254 -18.46 -14.66 -7.55
N ALA A 255 -17.35 -14.55 -6.83
CA ALA A 255 -17.21 -13.58 -5.77
C ALA A 255 -15.91 -12.78 -5.94
N ILE A 256 -16.00 -11.48 -5.69
CA ILE A 256 -14.89 -10.54 -5.62
C ILE A 256 -14.75 -10.16 -4.14
N TYR A 257 -13.70 -10.67 -3.48
CA TYR A 257 -13.47 -10.38 -2.07
C TYR A 257 -12.65 -9.11 -1.92
N ASP A 258 -13.28 -8.03 -1.44
CA ASP A 258 -12.62 -6.79 -1.05
C ASP A 258 -12.17 -6.86 0.41
N HIS A 259 -10.86 -7.02 0.58
CA HIS A 259 -10.16 -7.11 1.85
C HIS A 259 -9.36 -5.83 2.17
N ALA A 260 -9.82 -4.66 1.70
CA ALA A 260 -9.19 -3.38 2.03
C ALA A 260 -8.93 -3.22 3.54
N TYR A 261 -9.86 -3.68 4.39
CA TYR A 261 -9.76 -3.57 5.85
C TYR A 261 -9.26 -4.83 6.55
N TYR A 262 -8.83 -5.89 5.84
CA TYR A 262 -8.46 -7.16 6.49
C TYR A 262 -7.02 -7.15 7.03
N TRP A 263 -6.78 -6.24 7.98
CA TRP A 263 -5.49 -5.99 8.60
C TRP A 263 -5.63 -5.90 10.13
N PRO A 264 -4.56 -6.22 10.90
CA PRO A 264 -4.62 -6.25 12.36
C PRO A 264 -5.07 -4.95 13.05
N HIS A 265 -4.91 -3.79 12.41
CA HIS A 265 -5.35 -2.51 12.97
C HIS A 265 -6.84 -2.21 12.77
N TYR A 266 -7.55 -3.01 11.97
CA TYR A 266 -9.01 -2.91 11.82
C TYR A 266 -9.77 -4.08 12.44
N THR A 267 -9.18 -5.28 12.42
CA THR A 267 -9.86 -6.50 12.88
C THR A 267 -8.86 -7.54 13.37
N ALA A 268 -9.33 -8.43 14.24
CA ALA A 268 -8.60 -9.68 14.52
C ALA A 268 -8.59 -10.54 13.25
N ILE A 269 -7.48 -11.24 13.02
CA ILE A 269 -7.32 -12.14 11.86
C ILE A 269 -7.65 -13.57 12.30
N PRO A 270 -8.89 -14.07 12.10
CA PRO A 270 -9.26 -15.43 12.51
C PRO A 270 -8.56 -16.52 11.69
N ALA A 271 -8.35 -16.27 10.40
CA ALA A 271 -7.71 -17.17 9.46
C ALA A 271 -7.20 -16.38 8.24
N PRO A 272 -6.17 -16.85 7.53
CA PRO A 272 -5.80 -16.23 6.27
C PRO A 272 -6.90 -16.42 5.22
N ALA A 273 -7.21 -15.36 4.48
CA ALA A 273 -8.06 -15.36 3.29
C ALA A 273 -7.47 -16.29 2.21
N ASP A 274 -8.30 -17.07 1.51
CA ASP A 274 -7.88 -18.01 0.46
C ASP A 274 -8.91 -18.10 -0.68
N GLU A 275 -9.54 -16.98 -0.99
CA GLU A 275 -10.55 -16.90 -2.03
C GLU A 275 -9.91 -16.82 -3.41
N ASP A 276 -10.68 -17.13 -4.46
CA ASP A 276 -10.20 -17.15 -5.85
C ASP A 276 -9.73 -15.76 -6.31
N LEU A 277 -10.42 -14.71 -5.87
CA LEU A 277 -10.13 -13.32 -6.21
C LEU A 277 -10.26 -12.45 -4.95
N MET A 278 -9.11 -11.99 -4.48
CA MET A 278 -8.97 -11.10 -3.33
C MET A 278 -8.39 -9.76 -3.77
N ILE A 279 -8.92 -8.65 -3.26
CA ILE A 279 -8.44 -7.29 -3.53
C ILE A 279 -8.00 -6.66 -2.21
N PHE A 280 -6.80 -6.07 -2.22
CA PHE A 280 -6.25 -5.30 -1.11
C PHE A 280 -5.92 -3.88 -1.59
N THR A 281 -5.61 -2.97 -0.66
CA THR A 281 -5.07 -1.66 -1.01
C THR A 281 -4.14 -1.13 0.08
N ILE A 282 -3.06 -0.49 -0.35
CA ILE A 282 -2.16 0.20 0.59
C ILE A 282 -2.81 1.42 1.24
N SER A 283 -3.91 1.93 0.66
CA SER A 283 -4.69 3.03 1.25
C SER A 283 -5.07 2.70 2.69
N LYS A 284 -5.60 1.49 2.93
CA LYS A 284 -6.06 1.08 4.25
C LYS A 284 -4.99 0.32 5.04
N LEU A 285 -3.98 -0.26 4.40
CA LEU A 285 -2.84 -0.84 5.12
C LEU A 285 -1.91 0.24 5.71
N THR A 286 -1.45 1.16 4.87
CA THR A 286 -0.36 2.09 5.20
C THR A 286 -0.81 3.53 5.35
N GLY A 287 -2.01 3.90 4.89
CA GLY A 287 -2.46 5.29 4.89
C GLY A 287 -2.09 6.06 3.63
N HIS A 288 -1.32 5.48 2.70
CA HIS A 288 -0.94 6.11 1.43
C HIS A 288 -2.07 6.07 0.39
N ALA A 289 -3.24 6.63 0.74
CA ALA A 289 -4.40 6.70 -0.15
C ALA A 289 -4.12 7.54 -1.41
N GLY A 290 -3.24 8.53 -1.33
CA GLY A 290 -2.81 9.37 -2.45
C GLY A 290 -1.92 8.65 -3.47
N SER A 291 -1.23 7.57 -3.09
CA SER A 291 -0.38 6.80 -4.01
C SER A 291 -1.17 5.97 -5.02
N ARG A 292 -2.49 5.80 -4.79
CA ARG A 292 -3.41 5.06 -5.66
C ARG A 292 -2.86 3.68 -6.03
N PHE A 293 -2.56 2.84 -5.04
CA PHE A 293 -2.04 1.49 -5.29
C PHE A 293 -2.91 0.42 -4.59
N GLY A 294 -3.25 -0.62 -5.36
CA GLY A 294 -4.04 -1.77 -4.96
C GLY A 294 -3.43 -3.04 -5.52
#